data_AF-A0A918ME26-F1
#
_entry.id   AF-A0A918ME26-F1
#
_cell.length_a   1.000
_cell.length_b   1.000
_cell.length_c   1.000
_cell.angle_alpha   90.00
_cell.angle_beta   90.00
_cell.angle_gamma   90.00
#
_symmetry.space_group_name_H-M   'P 1'
#
loop_
_entity.id
_entity.type
_entity.pdbx_description
1 polymer ?
#
loop_
_entity_poly.entity_id
_entity_poly.type
_entity_poly.pdbx_seq_one_letter_code
_entity_poly.pdbx_strand_id
1 'polypeptide(L)'
;MFLKVDADQARIDVEVEAMSLAPVPTPEVLWRKPPALAIAALPRTTLGRLGQEQLGTPGNGRDPAAPGGLRPGESSPGGGR
;
A
#
# COMPACT_ATOMS: atom_id res chain seq x y z
N MET A 1 -12.89 17.12 6.81
CA MET A 1 -11.85 17.43 7.82
C MET A 1 -11.77 16.31 8.84
N PHE A 2 -10.66 16.18 9.55
CA PHE A 2 -10.53 15.31 10.72
C PHE A 2 -10.18 16.16 11.95
N LEU A 3 -10.65 15.73 13.12
CA LEU A 3 -10.39 16.38 14.40
C LEU A 3 -9.65 15.41 15.31
N LYS A 4 -8.48 15.83 15.79
CA LYS A 4 -7.75 15.14 16.86
C LYS A 4 -7.99 15.92 18.16
N VAL A 5 -8.35 15.21 19.22
CA VAL A 5 -8.49 15.75 20.57
C VAL A 5 -7.42 15.11 21.44
N ASP A 6 -6.53 15.93 21.98
CA ASP A 6 -5.49 15.54 22.92
C ASP A 6 -5.39 16.63 24.00
N ALA A 7 -5.49 16.25 25.27
CA ALA A 7 -5.41 17.19 26.38
C ALA A 7 -3.99 17.77 26.56
N ASP A 8 -2.97 17.09 26.03
CA ASP A 8 -1.58 17.54 26.07
C ASP A 8 -1.24 18.31 24.80
N GLN A 9 -1.28 19.64 24.89
CA GLN A 9 -0.97 20.52 23.76
C GLN A 9 0.45 20.29 23.21
N ALA A 10 1.43 19.92 24.05
CA ALA A 10 2.80 19.70 23.59
C ALA A 10 2.88 18.53 22.58
N ARG A 11 2.02 17.52 22.70
CA ARG A 11 1.95 16.41 21.74
C ARG A 11 1.40 16.85 20.39
N ILE A 12 0.40 17.74 20.39
CA ILE A 12 -0.14 18.34 19.16
C ILE A 12 0.95 19.18 18.48
N ASP A 13 1.76 19.90 19.24
CA ASP A 13 2.81 20.78 18.73
C ASP A 13 3.89 19.98 18.00
N VAL A 14 4.36 18.90 18.63
CA VAL A 14 5.31 17.95 18.05
C VAL A 14 4.76 17.29 16.79
N GLU A 15 3.47 16.93 16.76
CA GLU A 15 2.85 16.33 15.57
C GLU A 15 2.83 17.31 14.40
N VAL A 16 2.48 18.58 14.64
CA VAL A 16 2.49 19.61 13.59
C VAL A 16 3.90 19.88 13.07
N GLU A 17 4.91 19.93 13.96
CA GLU A 17 6.30 20.04 13.54
C GLU A 17 6.72 18.84 12.69
N ALA A 18 6.42 17.63 13.14
CA ALA A 18 6.71 16.40 12.39
C ALA A 18 6.05 16.38 11.01
N MET A 19 4.80 16.87 10.90
CA MET A 19 4.10 16.99 9.61
C MET A 19 4.79 17.94 8.64
N SER A 20 5.46 18.99 9.14
CA SER A 20 6.21 19.95 8.32
C SER A 20 7.55 19.39 7.81
N LEU A 21 8.09 18.39 8.49
CA LEU A 21 9.37 17.74 8.15
C LEU A 21 9.18 16.51 7.26
N ALA A 22 7.95 16.01 7.11
CA ALA A 22 7.69 14.75 6.43
C ALA A 22 7.95 14.85 4.90
N PRO A 23 8.68 13.89 4.28
CA PRO A 23 8.95 13.89 2.84
C PRO A 23 7.78 13.29 2.03
N VAL A 24 6.56 13.44 2.52
CA VAL A 24 5.32 12.92 1.91
C VAL A 24 4.21 13.94 2.09
N PRO A 25 3.17 13.93 1.24
CA PRO A 25 2.02 14.80 1.45
C PRO A 25 1.38 14.59 2.83
N THR A 26 1.35 15.64 3.64
CA THR A 26 0.68 15.67 4.93
C THR A 26 -0.62 16.49 4.84
N PRO A 27 -1.62 16.19 5.68
CA PRO A 27 -2.83 17.01 5.78
C PRO A 27 -2.51 18.48 6.09
N GLU A 28 -3.23 19.42 5.47
CA GLU A 28 -3.16 20.82 5.86
C GLU A 28 -3.72 21.03 7.27
N VAL A 29 -3.05 21.85 8.09
CA VAL A 29 -3.55 22.27 9.41
C VAL A 29 -4.56 23.39 9.21
N LEU A 30 -5.82 23.14 9.55
CA LEU A 30 -6.91 24.12 9.39
C LEU A 30 -7.01 25.04 10.60
N TRP A 31 -6.84 24.51 11.81
CA TRP A 31 -6.72 25.27 13.05
C TRP A 31 -6.08 24.43 14.16
N ARG A 32 -5.44 25.11 15.12
CA ARG A 32 -4.83 24.51 16.32
C ARG A 32 -5.21 25.35 17.55
N LYS A 33 -5.94 24.76 18.48
CA LYS A 33 -6.34 25.40 19.75
C LYS A 33 -6.55 24.32 20.81
N PRO A 34 -5.93 24.42 22.01
CA PRO A 34 -6.12 23.42 23.05
C PRO A 34 -7.60 23.12 23.32
N PRO A 35 -8.02 21.85 23.41
CA PRO A 35 -7.22 20.61 23.35
C PRO A 35 -7.25 19.91 21.98
N ALA A 36 -7.31 20.65 20.88
CA ALA A 36 -7.66 20.08 19.59
C ALA A 36 -6.87 20.64 18.38
N LEU A 37 -6.72 19.76 17.39
CA LEU A 37 -6.11 20.02 16.10
C LEU A 37 -7.09 19.57 15.02
N ALA A 38 -7.43 20.47 14.10
CA ALA A 38 -8.18 20.11 12.90
C ALA A 38 -7.29 20.11 11.67
N ILE A 39 -7.45 19.07 10.86
CA ILE A 39 -6.68 18.86 9.63
C ILE A 39 -7.59 18.58 8.43
N ALA A 40 -7.11 18.95 7.25
CA ALA A 40 -7.79 18.63 6.00
C ALA A 40 -7.87 17.11 5.79
N ALA A 41 -8.92 16.67 5.10
CA ALA A 41 -8.94 15.29 4.63
C ALA A 41 -8.04 15.20 3.39
N LEU A 42 -7.11 14.23 3.37
CA LEU A 42 -6.36 13.94 2.16
C LEU A 42 -7.16 13.02 1.25
N PRO A 43 -7.26 13.33 -0.07
CA PRO A 43 -7.89 12.42 -1.03
C PRO A 43 -6.93 11.24 -1.30
N ARG A 44 -7.07 10.14 -0.56
CA ARG A 44 -6.24 8.94 -0.73
C ARG A 44 -7.04 7.65 -0.63
N THR A 45 -6.52 6.61 -1.27
CA THR A 45 -7.02 5.24 -1.17
C THR A 45 -6.30 4.50 -0.04
N THR A 46 -7.07 3.88 0.84
CA THR A 46 -6.54 3.04 1.93
C THR A 46 -5.87 1.80 1.37
N LEU A 47 -4.63 1.50 1.81
CA LEU A 47 -3.88 0.30 1.41
C LEU A 47 -4.35 -0.98 2.12
N GLY A 48 -5.10 -0.82 3.20
CA GLY A 48 -5.64 -1.92 3.97
C GLY A 48 -6.24 -1.50 5.30
N ARG A 49 -6.98 -2.43 5.92
CA ARG A 49 -7.54 -2.24 7.26
C ARG A 49 -6.79 -3.15 8.22
N LEU A 50 -6.20 -2.57 9.26
CA LEU A 50 -5.51 -3.34 10.30
C LEU A 50 -6.49 -4.33 10.96
N GLY A 51 -6.06 -5.59 11.14
CA GLY A 51 -6.90 -6.68 11.65
C GLY A 51 -7.86 -7.29 10.62
N GLN A 52 -7.75 -6.92 9.33
CA GLN A 52 -8.42 -7.57 8.22
C GLN A 52 -7.39 -7.93 7.16
N GLU A 53 -7.43 -9.17 6.66
CA GLU A 53 -6.62 -9.56 5.51
C GLU A 53 -7.16 -8.83 4.28
N GLN A 54 -6.33 -7.97 3.68
CA GLN A 54 -6.62 -7.46 2.34
C GLN A 54 -6.29 -8.57 1.35
N LEU A 55 -7.30 -9.05 0.64
CA LEU A 55 -7.09 -9.97 -0.48
C LEU A 55 -6.30 -9.21 -1.55
N GLY A 56 -4.97 -9.34 -1.54
CA GLY A 56 -4.15 -8.86 -2.63
C GLY A 56 -4.65 -9.52 -3.91
N THR A 57 -4.91 -8.74 -4.95
CA THR A 57 -5.14 -9.33 -6.28
C THR A 57 -3.92 -10.19 -6.60
N PRO A 58 -4.07 -11.50 -6.87
CA PRO A 58 -2.93 -12.30 -7.29
C PRO A 58 -2.42 -11.67 -8.59
N GLY A 59 -1.23 -11.07 -8.51
CA GLY A 59 -0.52 -10.66 -9.71
C GLY A 59 -0.29 -11.91 -10.56
N ASN A 60 -0.46 -11.77 -11.88
CA ASN A 60 -0.05 -12.77 -12.87
C ASN A 60 1.48 -12.81 -12.94
N GLY A 61 2.13 -13.08 -11.80
CA GLY A 61 3.55 -13.35 -11.70
C GLY A 61 3.82 -14.60 -12.50
N ARG A 62 4.18 -14.42 -13.77
CA ARG A 62 4.74 -15.49 -14.58
C ARG A 62 6.03 -15.92 -13.90
N ASP A 63 5.99 -17.06 -13.25
CA ASP A 63 7.16 -17.73 -12.72
C ASP A 63 8.09 -18.09 -13.90
N PRO A 64 9.34 -17.60 -13.97
CA PRO A 64 10.30 -18.02 -14.99
C PRO A 64 10.91 -19.36 -14.57
N ALA A 65 10.08 -20.37 -14.35
CA ALA A 65 10.49 -21.74 -14.15
C ALA A 65 9.66 -22.62 -15.08
N ALA A 66 10.03 -22.57 -16.36
CA ALA A 66 9.74 -23.67 -17.26
C ALA A 66 10.74 -24.80 -16.99
N PRO A 67 10.33 -25.97 -16.48
CA PRO A 67 10.98 -27.21 -16.85
C PRO A 67 10.34 -27.70 -18.15
N GLY A 68 11.20 -27.97 -19.13
CA GLY A 68 10.86 -28.35 -20.49
C GLY A 68 9.79 -29.44 -20.55
N GLY A 69 8.80 -29.22 -21.41
CA GLY A 69 7.84 -30.24 -21.78
C GLY A 69 8.56 -31.46 -22.33
N LEU A 70 8.48 -32.56 -21.59
CA LEU A 70 8.75 -33.90 -22.10
C LEU A 70 7.75 -34.15 -23.24
N ARG A 71 8.24 -34.22 -24.48
CA ARG A 71 7.44 -34.61 -25.64
C ARG A 71 7.12 -36.11 -25.52
N PRO A 72 5.85 -36.54 -25.40
CA PRO A 72 5.50 -37.95 -25.56
C PRO A 72 5.63 -38.35 -27.04
N GLY A 73 6.03 -39.60 -27.24
CA GLY A 73 6.66 -40.08 -28.46
C GLY A 73 5.84 -40.02 -29.74
N GLU A 74 6.58 -39.98 -30.85
CA GLU A 74 6.14 -40.49 -32.14
C GLU A 74 7.09 -41.61 -32.55
N SER A 75 6.55 -42.83 -32.47
CA SER A 75 7.08 -44.01 -33.14
C SER A 75 6.27 -44.22 -34.43
N SER A 76 6.92 -44.14 -35.60
CA SER A 76 6.62 -45.04 -36.74
C SER A 76 7.60 -44.91 -37.92
N PRO A 77 7.66 -45.94 -38.80
CA PRO A 77 8.83 -46.27 -39.62
C PRO A 77 8.68 -45.95 -41.12
N GLY A 78 9.80 -45.98 -41.86
CA GLY A 78 9.84 -46.31 -43.29
C GLY A 78 10.17 -45.18 -44.26
N GLY A 79 11.10 -45.45 -45.20
CA GLY A 79 11.35 -44.62 -46.39
C GLY A 79 12.78 -44.76 -46.91
N GLY A 80 12.96 -45.47 -48.03
CA GLY A 80 14.23 -46.05 -48.46
C GLY A 80 15.21 -45.16 -49.22
N ARG A 81 16.32 -45.79 -49.59
CA ARG A 81 17.05 -45.62 -50.86
C ARG A 81 17.61 -46.97 -51.27
#